data_AF-A0A136JTZ7-F1
#
_entry.id   AF-A0A136JTZ7-F1
#
_cell.length_a   1.000
_cell.length_b   1.000
_cell.length_c   1.000
_cell.angle_alpha   90.00
_cell.angle_beta   90.00
_cell.angle_gamma   90.00
#
_symmetry.space_group_name_H-M   'P 1'
#
loop_
_entity.id
_entity.type
_entity.pdbx_description
1 polymer ?
#
loop_
_entity_poly.entity_id
_entity_poly.type
_entity_poly.pdbx_seq_one_letter_code
_entity_poly.pdbx_strand_id
1 'polypeptide(L)'
;MAAQAGFNRGQRCKADYRKTGNPEFDGNPLIETLPPTYENEEIAQYLSYKPVIPDGIRRWPKEKRLELITPQIRSIFQPLSPHFSLARRVSQSIRTGYVLRNPFGCPNELHAAEERLKRFTPGLKIPPSLQTAPLGFALIGMSGMGKTTSLVAILQGLYPQVVDHEKYNGRRLLLKQVPWLILSCPSDGASLKELCKNFFRQIDSLADTKYESNYSGATAEELGRGMAFVAKEQALGLLVIDEIQFLCAAKSGGDDRLLNFLVQLVNTLGIPVVTVGTYSAMKALGKEMLHIRRAGGIEGEIIWDNWLSDSSDFQFLVNALFEYQYVKHPVALSPTLIETLYDVTQGITDYMVKVFTAAQVRAIVVGQERITVDIIRSVARDLLRQAGPFLTALLKKDKSVLLEMEDAVPIDLDEFMTREIRKKDQSAASKTEPPKKNSKSKATKRRRHN
;
A
#
# COMPACT_ATOMS: atom_id res chain seq x y z
N MET A 1 -13.81 10.66 18.10
CA MET A 1 -12.36 10.89 17.85
C MET A 1 -11.74 9.65 17.18
N ALA A 2 -12.14 9.29 15.96
CA ALA A 2 -11.65 8.06 15.29
C ALA A 2 -11.70 8.13 13.75
N ALA A 3 -11.24 9.25 13.16
CA ALA A 3 -11.40 9.51 11.71
C ALA A 3 -10.10 9.92 10.98
N GLN A 4 -8.92 9.57 11.51
CA GLN A 4 -7.66 9.60 10.75
C GLN A 4 -6.83 8.36 11.12
N ALA A 5 -7.25 7.20 10.60
CA ALA A 5 -6.44 6.00 10.67
C ALA A 5 -5.37 6.05 9.58
N GLY A 6 -4.33 6.85 9.78
CA GLY A 6 -3.21 6.97 8.84
C GLY A 6 -2.31 5.72 8.81
N PHE A 7 -1.48 5.60 7.77
CA PHE A 7 -0.50 4.52 7.60
C PHE A 7 0.60 4.50 8.69
N ASN A 8 0.78 5.59 9.45
CA ASN A 8 1.85 5.75 10.44
C ASN A 8 1.41 5.25 11.83
N ARG A 9 1.23 3.93 11.95
CA ARG A 9 0.76 3.24 13.17
C ARG A 9 1.74 2.13 13.62
N GLY A 10 3.03 2.34 13.45
CA GLY A 10 4.03 1.39 13.94
C GLY A 10 4.35 1.55 15.42
N GLN A 11 5.23 0.69 15.91
CA GLN A 11 5.59 0.61 17.33
C GLN A 11 6.53 1.74 17.74
N ARG A 12 6.42 2.18 19.00
CA ARG A 12 7.39 3.05 19.67
C ARG A 12 8.20 2.21 20.66
N CYS A 13 9.53 2.31 20.60
CA CYS A 13 10.42 1.56 21.50
C CYS A 13 11.57 2.43 22.02
N LYS A 14 12.27 1.93 23.04
CA LYS A 14 13.55 2.49 23.49
C LYS A 14 14.67 1.96 22.61
N ALA A 15 15.70 2.78 22.39
CA ALA A 15 16.86 2.37 21.62
C ALA A 15 17.56 1.16 22.27
N ASP A 16 17.78 0.12 21.48
CA ASP A 16 18.57 -1.06 21.84
C ASP A 16 19.67 -1.24 20.78
N TYR A 17 20.90 -0.87 21.14
CA TYR A 17 22.01 -0.78 20.20
C TYR A 17 22.72 -2.11 20.06
N ARG A 18 22.77 -2.61 18.82
CA ARG A 18 23.42 -3.86 18.47
C ARG A 18 24.42 -3.62 17.36
N LYS A 19 25.61 -4.20 17.48
CA LYS A 19 26.56 -4.22 16.37
C LYS A 19 25.93 -4.96 15.20
N THR A 20 26.07 -4.36 14.03
CA THR A 20 25.54 -4.87 12.77
C THR A 20 26.49 -5.87 12.11
N GLY A 21 27.78 -5.83 12.46
CA GLY A 21 28.83 -6.60 11.80
C GLY A 21 29.31 -5.97 10.49
N ASN A 22 28.69 -4.87 10.06
CA ASN A 22 29.17 -4.05 8.95
C ASN A 22 29.95 -2.84 9.51
N PRO A 23 31.26 -2.72 9.22
CA PRO A 23 32.07 -1.60 9.67
C PRO A 23 31.56 -0.21 9.24
N GLU A 24 30.81 -0.11 8.14
CA GLU A 24 30.23 1.17 7.69
C GLU A 24 29.00 1.60 8.52
N PHE A 25 28.37 0.65 9.23
CA PHE A 25 27.16 0.88 10.01
C PHE A 25 27.44 0.92 11.50
N ASP A 26 28.42 0.14 11.95
CA ASP A 26 28.84 0.09 13.35
C ASP A 26 29.37 1.47 13.80
N GLY A 27 29.06 1.87 15.03
CA GLY A 27 29.34 3.20 15.56
C GLY A 27 28.28 4.26 15.22
N ASN A 28 27.21 3.89 14.51
CA ASN A 28 26.08 4.77 14.22
C ASN A 28 24.82 4.37 15.02
N PRO A 29 24.41 5.15 16.04
CA PRO A 29 23.28 4.79 16.89
C PRO A 29 21.95 4.70 16.12
N LEU A 30 21.81 5.42 15.00
CA LEU A 30 20.59 5.40 14.18
C LEU A 30 20.43 4.11 13.39
N ILE A 31 21.54 3.39 13.14
CA ILE A 31 21.55 2.13 12.40
C ILE A 31 21.58 0.94 13.36
N GLU A 32 22.40 1.02 14.41
CA GLU A 32 22.56 -0.05 15.40
C GLU A 32 21.28 -0.32 16.20
N THR A 33 20.35 0.63 16.27
CA THR A 33 19.04 0.41 16.90
C THR A 33 18.00 -0.21 15.97
N LEU A 34 18.27 -0.28 14.67
CA LEU A 34 17.34 -0.89 13.72
C LEU A 34 17.41 -2.42 13.88
N PRO A 35 16.29 -3.13 13.63
CA PRO A 35 16.29 -4.59 13.60
C PRO A 35 17.34 -5.15 12.63
N PRO A 36 17.80 -6.40 12.75
CA PRO A 36 18.78 -6.97 11.82
C PRO A 36 18.23 -7.05 10.38
N THR A 37 19.11 -7.32 9.43
CA THR A 37 18.65 -7.74 8.10
C THR A 37 18.07 -9.14 8.22
N TYR A 38 16.81 -9.31 7.80
CA TYR A 38 16.10 -10.58 7.87
C TYR A 38 16.27 -11.40 6.59
N GLU A 39 16.33 -12.71 6.74
CA GLU A 39 16.22 -13.66 5.64
C GLU A 39 14.78 -13.79 5.12
N ASN A 40 14.59 -14.39 3.96
CA ASN A 40 13.27 -14.51 3.33
C ASN A 40 12.26 -15.25 4.22
N GLU A 41 12.70 -16.30 4.90
CA GLU A 41 11.89 -17.12 5.80
C GLU A 41 11.39 -16.29 7.00
N GLU A 42 12.25 -15.46 7.57
CA GLU A 42 11.91 -14.57 8.66
C GLU A 42 10.94 -13.48 8.21
N ILE A 43 11.20 -12.85 7.06
CA ILE A 43 10.28 -11.87 6.46
C ILE A 43 8.91 -12.51 6.21
N ALA A 44 8.88 -13.73 5.68
CA ALA A 44 7.63 -14.45 5.46
C ALA A 44 6.90 -14.71 6.78
N GLN A 45 7.60 -15.07 7.85
CA GLN A 45 7.00 -15.28 9.16
C GLN A 45 6.44 -13.99 9.76
N TYR A 46 7.19 -12.88 9.72
CA TYR A 46 6.76 -11.61 10.32
C TYR A 46 5.63 -10.94 9.55
N LEU A 47 5.61 -11.07 8.23
CA LEU A 47 4.60 -10.44 7.39
C LEU A 47 3.35 -11.30 7.17
N SER A 48 3.45 -12.62 7.32
CA SER A 48 2.29 -13.47 7.08
C SER A 48 1.20 -13.23 8.12
N TYR A 49 0.01 -12.91 7.62
CA TYR A 49 -1.19 -12.86 8.44
C TYR A 49 -2.24 -13.80 7.86
N LYS A 50 -2.56 -14.83 8.64
CA LYS A 50 -3.53 -15.87 8.31
C LYS A 50 -4.62 -15.86 9.39
N PRO A 51 -5.81 -15.29 9.13
CA PRO A 51 -6.87 -15.24 10.14
C PRO A 51 -7.31 -16.65 10.53
N VAL A 52 -7.67 -16.84 11.80
CA VAL A 52 -8.14 -18.14 12.26
C VAL A 52 -9.58 -18.36 11.79
N ILE A 53 -9.82 -19.44 11.04
CA ILE A 53 -11.16 -19.88 10.68
C ILE A 53 -11.77 -20.56 11.90
N PRO A 54 -12.91 -20.08 12.46
CA PRO A 54 -13.54 -20.71 13.60
C PRO A 54 -13.95 -22.17 13.34
N ASP A 55 -13.75 -23.02 14.33
CA ASP A 55 -14.11 -24.44 14.23
C ASP A 55 -15.60 -24.62 13.94
N GLY A 56 -15.89 -25.46 12.95
CA GLY A 56 -17.26 -25.76 12.55
C GLY A 56 -18.01 -24.58 11.94
N ILE A 57 -17.34 -23.47 11.54
CA ILE A 57 -17.97 -22.30 10.92
C ILE A 57 -18.90 -22.67 9.77
N ARG A 58 -18.57 -23.72 9.00
CA ARG A 58 -19.35 -24.20 7.87
C ARG A 58 -20.76 -24.69 8.25
N ARG A 59 -20.98 -25.06 9.52
CA ARG A 59 -22.29 -25.46 10.06
C ARG A 59 -23.08 -24.29 10.65
N TRP A 60 -22.48 -23.10 10.77
CA TRP A 60 -23.14 -21.94 11.33
C TRP A 60 -24.29 -21.45 10.42
N PRO A 61 -25.25 -20.69 10.99
CA PRO A 61 -26.26 -19.98 10.20
C PRO A 61 -25.63 -19.16 9.06
N LYS A 62 -26.34 -19.04 7.94
CA LYS A 62 -25.80 -18.35 6.74
C LYS A 62 -25.40 -16.90 7.07
N GLU A 63 -26.17 -16.22 7.91
CA GLU A 63 -25.99 -14.83 8.31
C GLU A 63 -24.63 -14.62 8.98
N LYS A 64 -24.32 -15.46 9.98
CA LYS A 64 -23.03 -15.42 10.69
C LYS A 64 -21.84 -15.73 9.79
N ARG A 65 -22.01 -16.63 8.81
CA ARG A 65 -20.94 -16.93 7.85
C ARG A 65 -20.70 -15.73 6.94
N LEU A 66 -21.76 -15.10 6.45
CA LEU A 66 -21.67 -13.92 5.58
C LEU A 66 -20.94 -12.74 6.24
N GLU A 67 -21.18 -12.52 7.54
CA GLU A 67 -20.50 -11.47 8.33
C GLU A 67 -18.97 -11.64 8.41
N LEU A 68 -18.46 -12.88 8.28
CA LEU A 68 -17.04 -13.18 8.46
C LEU A 68 -16.23 -13.20 7.16
N ILE A 69 -16.86 -13.44 6.01
CA ILE A 69 -16.16 -13.66 4.73
C ILE A 69 -15.27 -12.45 4.40
N THR A 70 -15.86 -11.27 4.28
CA THR A 70 -15.15 -10.05 3.87
C THR A 70 -14.02 -9.67 4.84
N PRO A 71 -14.25 -9.52 6.16
CA PRO A 71 -13.19 -9.09 7.07
C PRO A 71 -12.05 -10.10 7.16
N GLN A 72 -12.32 -11.40 7.17
CA GLN A 72 -11.25 -12.40 7.22
C GLN A 72 -10.46 -12.42 5.91
N ILE A 73 -11.11 -12.53 4.76
CA ILE A 73 -10.41 -12.61 3.48
C ILE A 73 -9.54 -11.36 3.23
N ARG A 74 -10.05 -10.15 3.53
CA ARG A 74 -9.29 -8.90 3.35
C ARG A 74 -8.13 -8.75 4.32
N SER A 75 -8.13 -9.48 5.43
CA SER A 75 -7.02 -9.45 6.40
C SER A 75 -5.84 -10.31 5.98
N ILE A 76 -6.02 -11.26 5.06
CA ILE A 76 -4.96 -12.18 4.62
C ILE A 76 -3.79 -11.38 4.04
N PHE A 77 -2.60 -11.62 4.57
CA PHE A 77 -1.35 -11.20 3.97
C PHE A 77 -0.49 -12.44 3.70
N GLN A 78 -0.29 -12.74 2.42
CA GLN A 78 0.56 -13.83 1.97
C GLN A 78 1.85 -13.23 1.40
N PRO A 79 3.01 -13.39 2.08
CA PRO A 79 4.30 -13.00 1.54
C PRO A 79 4.63 -13.80 0.28
N LEU A 80 5.25 -13.12 -0.69
CA LEU A 80 5.51 -13.56 -2.06
C LEU A 80 6.85 -12.96 -2.51
N SER A 81 7.40 -13.45 -3.62
CA SER A 81 8.73 -13.04 -4.08
C SER A 81 8.93 -11.51 -4.19
N PRO A 82 7.97 -10.72 -4.73
CA PRO A 82 8.11 -9.26 -4.81
C PRO A 82 8.22 -8.59 -3.43
N HIS A 83 7.58 -9.15 -2.40
CA HIS A 83 7.62 -8.61 -1.03
C HIS A 83 9.04 -8.67 -0.44
N PHE A 84 9.78 -9.75 -0.71
CA PHE A 84 11.15 -9.90 -0.22
C PHE A 84 12.10 -8.90 -0.88
N SER A 85 11.95 -8.71 -2.20
CA SER A 85 12.72 -7.71 -2.94
C SER A 85 12.44 -6.29 -2.46
N LEU A 86 11.17 -5.95 -2.20
CA LEU A 86 10.78 -4.67 -1.63
C LEU A 86 11.34 -4.47 -0.22
N ALA A 87 11.24 -5.48 0.65
CA ALA A 87 11.74 -5.42 2.03
C ALA A 87 13.25 -5.16 2.08
N ARG A 88 14.03 -5.82 1.20
CA ARG A 88 15.48 -5.59 1.08
C ARG A 88 15.80 -4.16 0.63
N ARG A 89 15.09 -3.65 -0.38
CA ARG A 89 15.26 -2.28 -0.87
C ARG A 89 14.93 -1.25 0.22
N VAL A 90 13.83 -1.44 0.95
CA VAL A 90 13.48 -0.61 2.10
C VAL A 90 14.58 -0.63 3.17
N SER A 91 15.10 -1.81 3.53
CA SER A 91 16.21 -1.95 4.50
C SER A 91 17.45 -1.16 4.06
N GLN A 92 17.86 -1.35 2.80
CA GLN A 92 19.01 -0.66 2.23
C GLN A 92 18.81 0.85 2.22
N SER A 93 17.64 1.34 1.79
CA SER A 93 17.29 2.76 1.79
C SER A 93 17.42 3.37 3.18
N ILE A 94 16.77 2.79 4.20
CA ILE A 94 16.81 3.33 5.58
C ILE A 94 18.26 3.40 6.08
N ARG A 95 19.03 2.32 5.96
CA ARG A 95 20.40 2.24 6.49
C ARG A 95 21.36 3.17 5.78
N THR A 96 21.38 3.15 4.44
CA THR A 96 22.24 4.04 3.64
C THR A 96 21.87 5.50 3.87
N GLY A 97 20.58 5.79 4.07
CA GLY A 97 20.09 7.09 4.50
C GLY A 97 20.70 7.57 5.81
N TYR A 98 21.10 6.68 6.72
CA TYR A 98 21.68 7.06 8.01
C TYR A 98 23.21 7.13 8.04
N VAL A 99 23.91 6.51 7.08
CA VAL A 99 25.38 6.45 7.05
C VAL A 99 26.01 7.84 7.22
N LEU A 100 25.52 8.82 6.45
CA LEU A 100 26.03 10.21 6.48
C LEU A 100 25.44 11.07 7.60
N ARG A 101 24.54 10.52 8.42
CA ARG A 101 23.76 11.27 9.43
C ARG A 101 24.00 10.77 10.85
N ASN A 102 25.15 10.15 11.10
CA ASN A 102 25.55 9.70 12.43
C ASN A 102 25.63 10.87 13.43
N PRO A 103 24.82 10.90 14.51
CA PRO A 103 24.83 11.97 15.52
C PRO A 103 26.18 12.12 16.26
N PHE A 104 26.98 11.05 16.32
CA PHE A 104 28.32 11.05 16.89
C PHE A 104 29.41 10.89 15.83
N GLY A 105 29.05 10.87 14.55
CA GLY A 105 30.02 10.91 13.46
C GLY A 105 30.83 12.19 13.56
N CYS A 106 32.11 12.13 13.21
CA CYS A 106 32.96 13.32 13.17
C CYS A 106 32.32 14.34 12.21
N PRO A 107 31.85 15.52 12.68
CA PRO A 107 31.40 16.59 11.78
C PRO A 107 32.49 16.96 10.77
N ASN A 108 33.75 16.78 11.20
CA ASN A 108 34.96 16.99 10.42
C ASN A 108 35.15 16.05 9.24
N GLU A 109 34.51 14.89 9.07
CA GLU A 109 34.75 14.08 7.86
C GLU A 109 33.92 14.55 6.67
N LEU A 110 32.65 14.90 6.89
CA LEU A 110 31.82 15.57 5.88
C LEU A 110 32.27 17.03 5.68
N HIS A 111 32.48 17.81 6.74
CA HIS A 111 33.05 19.15 6.60
C HIS A 111 34.49 19.14 6.06
N ALA A 112 35.36 18.19 6.41
CA ALA A 112 36.69 18.12 5.78
C ALA A 112 36.63 17.53 4.38
N ALA A 113 35.69 16.64 4.03
CA ALA A 113 35.50 16.25 2.63
C ALA A 113 35.03 17.44 1.80
N GLU A 114 34.05 18.21 2.29
CA GLU A 114 33.56 19.45 1.68
C GLU A 114 34.64 20.55 1.64
N GLU A 115 35.42 20.74 2.71
CA GLU A 115 36.52 21.70 2.74
C GLU A 115 37.68 21.26 1.86
N ARG A 116 38.05 19.97 1.82
CA ARG A 116 39.09 19.45 0.91
C ARG A 116 38.64 19.56 -0.55
N LEU A 117 37.34 19.43 -0.82
CA LEU A 117 36.75 19.69 -2.13
C LEU A 117 36.84 21.19 -2.49
N LYS A 118 36.52 22.08 -1.54
CA LYS A 118 36.66 23.55 -1.70
C LYS A 118 38.11 24.00 -1.84
N ARG A 119 39.07 23.30 -1.23
CA ARG A 119 40.51 23.61 -1.28
C ARG A 119 41.25 22.93 -2.43
N PHE A 120 40.54 22.31 -3.38
CA PHE A 120 41.05 21.53 -4.53
C PHE A 120 42.45 20.94 -4.29
N THR A 121 42.51 19.79 -3.61
CA THR A 121 43.76 19.03 -3.47
C THR A 121 43.81 17.94 -4.55
N PRO A 122 44.67 18.05 -5.58
CA PRO A 122 44.82 17.02 -6.59
C PRO A 122 45.15 15.66 -5.96
N GLY A 123 44.44 14.60 -6.34
CA GLY A 123 44.69 13.24 -5.86
C GLY A 123 43.93 12.82 -4.59
N LEU A 124 43.06 13.66 -4.04
CA LEU A 124 42.15 13.27 -2.96
C LEU A 124 41.18 12.16 -3.42
N LYS A 125 41.28 10.98 -2.81
CA LYS A 125 40.33 9.89 -3.04
C LYS A 125 39.16 10.02 -2.07
N ILE A 126 37.99 10.39 -2.59
CA ILE A 126 36.73 10.39 -1.85
C ILE A 126 35.96 9.14 -2.27
N PRO A 127 35.46 8.31 -1.33
CA PRO A 127 34.57 7.22 -1.67
C PRO A 127 33.36 7.73 -2.45
N PRO A 128 33.01 7.16 -3.61
CA PRO A 128 31.86 7.59 -4.39
C PRO A 128 30.55 7.57 -3.59
N SER A 129 30.42 6.70 -2.59
CA SER A 129 29.28 6.62 -1.67
C SER A 129 29.05 7.88 -0.84
N LEU A 130 30.10 8.67 -0.56
CA LEU A 130 29.99 9.98 0.10
C LEU A 130 29.58 11.11 -0.86
N GLN A 131 29.63 10.85 -2.17
CA GLN A 131 29.30 11.83 -3.23
C GLN A 131 27.90 11.62 -3.80
N THR A 132 27.25 10.51 -3.47
CA THR A 132 25.93 10.12 -4.01
C THR A 132 24.82 10.38 -3.01
N ALA A 133 23.67 10.86 -3.51
CA ALA A 133 22.45 10.98 -2.72
C ALA A 133 22.00 9.61 -2.16
N PRO A 134 21.35 9.55 -0.98
CA PRO A 134 20.96 8.31 -0.35
C PRO A 134 19.85 7.57 -1.11
N LEU A 135 19.94 6.23 -1.10
CA LEU A 135 19.23 5.31 -2.00
C LEU A 135 17.69 5.38 -1.92
N GLY A 136 17.07 6.20 -2.77
CA GLY A 136 15.62 6.20 -3.04
C GLY A 136 15.22 5.30 -4.21
N PHE A 137 13.92 5.04 -4.37
CA PHE A 137 13.38 4.29 -5.52
C PHE A 137 11.91 4.60 -5.79
N ALA A 138 11.43 4.26 -6.98
CA ALA A 138 10.01 4.34 -7.33
C ALA A 138 9.36 2.95 -7.31
N LEU A 139 8.20 2.83 -6.65
CA LEU A 139 7.33 1.65 -6.69
C LEU A 139 6.13 1.97 -7.58
N ILE A 140 6.21 1.57 -8.84
CA ILE A 140 5.19 1.85 -9.85
C ILE A 140 4.50 0.56 -10.26
N GLY A 141 3.21 0.61 -10.56
CA GLY A 141 2.49 -0.51 -11.16
C GLY A 141 1.00 -0.27 -11.14
N MET A 142 0.23 -1.25 -11.63
CA MET A 142 -1.22 -1.12 -11.68
C MET A 142 -1.89 -0.94 -10.29
N SER A 143 -2.94 -0.13 -10.26
CA SER A 143 -3.88 -0.05 -9.13
C SER A 143 -4.43 -1.42 -8.73
N GLY A 144 -4.63 -1.63 -7.44
CA GLY A 144 -5.19 -2.90 -6.92
C GLY A 144 -4.21 -4.07 -6.81
N MET A 145 -2.92 -3.87 -7.07
CA MET A 145 -1.89 -4.91 -6.90
C MET A 145 -1.28 -5.00 -5.49
N GLY A 146 -1.69 -4.11 -4.57
CA GLY A 146 -1.24 -4.15 -3.18
C GLY A 146 0.03 -3.36 -2.86
N LYS A 147 0.54 -2.50 -3.75
CA LYS A 147 1.75 -1.68 -3.56
C LYS A 147 1.85 -1.04 -2.16
N THR A 148 0.86 -0.21 -1.82
CA THR A 148 0.78 0.49 -0.52
C THR A 148 0.65 -0.51 0.63
N THR A 149 -0.22 -1.51 0.49
CA THR A 149 -0.44 -2.54 1.53
C THR A 149 0.85 -3.29 1.84
N SER A 150 1.61 -3.68 0.81
CA SER A 150 2.89 -4.37 0.95
C SER A 150 3.93 -3.49 1.63
N LEU A 151 4.05 -2.22 1.24
CA LEU A 151 4.99 -1.29 1.84
C LEU A 151 4.66 -1.00 3.31
N VAL A 152 3.38 -0.78 3.62
CA VAL A 152 2.89 -0.60 5.00
C VAL A 152 3.15 -1.84 5.85
N ALA A 153 2.86 -3.03 5.33
CA ALA A 153 3.11 -4.29 6.03
C ALA A 153 4.60 -4.47 6.35
N ILE A 154 5.49 -4.19 5.38
CA ILE A 154 6.94 -4.24 5.58
C ILE A 154 7.40 -3.25 6.64
N LEU A 155 6.98 -1.99 6.54
CA LEU A 155 7.43 -0.93 7.44
C LEU A 155 6.90 -1.13 8.87
N GLN A 156 5.63 -1.43 9.04
CA GLN A 156 5.02 -1.68 10.35
C GLN A 156 5.43 -3.02 10.96
N GLY A 157 5.60 -4.05 10.13
CA GLY A 157 5.91 -5.41 10.58
C GLY A 157 7.38 -5.61 10.92
N LEU A 158 8.29 -4.88 10.27
CA LEU A 158 9.73 -5.08 10.43
C LEU A 158 10.45 -3.95 11.18
N TYR A 159 9.92 -2.72 11.22
CA TYR A 159 10.63 -1.56 11.77
C TYR A 159 9.80 -0.79 12.80
N PRO A 160 10.41 -0.32 13.92
CA PRO A 160 9.73 0.62 14.80
C PRO A 160 9.45 1.94 14.06
N GLN A 161 8.34 2.58 14.41
CA GLN A 161 7.97 3.91 13.91
C GLN A 161 8.73 5.02 14.64
N VAL A 162 8.98 4.82 15.94
CA VAL A 162 9.69 5.79 16.80
C VAL A 162 10.65 5.05 17.71
N VAL A 163 11.90 5.51 17.75
CA VAL A 163 12.92 5.01 18.66
C VAL A 163 13.37 6.15 19.58
N ASP A 164 13.18 5.97 20.87
CA ASP A 164 13.60 6.93 21.90
C ASP A 164 15.04 6.64 22.33
N HIS A 165 15.96 7.54 22.01
CA HIS A 165 17.35 7.51 22.48
C HIS A 165 17.52 8.32 23.76
N GLU A 166 18.35 7.82 24.66
CA GLU A 166 18.75 8.54 25.88
C GLU A 166 20.26 8.67 26.03
N LYS A 167 20.98 7.57 25.74
CA LYS A 167 22.41 7.45 25.90
C LYS A 167 22.97 6.49 24.86
N TYR A 168 24.16 6.75 24.34
CA TYR A 168 24.89 5.88 23.42
C TYR A 168 26.37 5.89 23.81
N ASN A 169 26.98 4.71 24.01
CA ASN A 169 28.40 4.57 24.37
C ASN A 169 28.86 5.52 25.50
N GLY A 170 28.09 5.63 26.58
CA GLY A 170 28.44 6.52 27.69
C GLY A 170 28.00 7.98 27.53
N ARG A 171 27.68 8.44 26.31
CA ARG A 171 27.35 9.83 25.98
C ARG A 171 25.84 10.04 25.89
N ARG A 172 25.34 11.19 26.35
CA ARG A 172 23.93 11.55 26.26
C ARG A 172 23.52 11.72 24.79
N LEU A 173 22.42 11.09 24.39
CA LEU A 173 21.78 11.25 23.09
C LEU A 173 20.28 11.39 23.33
N LEU A 174 19.79 12.62 23.51
CA LEU A 174 18.35 12.86 23.61
C LEU A 174 17.80 13.10 22.22
N LEU A 175 17.28 12.03 21.61
CA LEU A 175 16.79 12.06 20.24
C LEU A 175 15.59 11.13 20.13
N LYS A 176 14.54 11.58 19.44
CA LYS A 176 13.49 10.71 18.94
C LYS A 176 13.77 10.45 17.47
N GLN A 177 14.17 9.23 17.15
CA GLN A 177 14.40 8.81 15.78
C GLN A 177 13.08 8.33 15.17
N VAL A 178 12.77 8.75 13.95
CA VAL A 178 11.65 8.27 13.15
C VAL A 178 12.19 7.46 11.96
N PRO A 179 12.31 6.12 12.04
CA PRO A 179 12.91 5.34 10.94
C PRO A 179 12.19 5.46 9.60
N TRP A 180 10.88 5.68 9.60
CA TRP A 180 10.09 5.80 8.38
C TRP A 180 8.84 6.66 8.59
N LEU A 181 8.38 7.29 7.51
CA LEU A 181 7.15 8.07 7.47
C LEU A 181 6.47 7.90 6.11
N ILE A 182 5.15 7.67 6.10
CA ILE A 182 4.34 7.59 4.89
C ILE A 182 3.41 8.79 4.81
N LEU A 183 3.43 9.50 3.68
CA LEU A 183 2.50 10.56 3.33
C LEU A 183 1.66 10.10 2.14
N SER A 184 0.34 10.11 2.29
CA SER A 184 -0.59 9.84 1.19
C SER A 184 -1.04 11.15 0.55
N CYS A 185 -1.00 11.22 -0.78
CA CYS A 185 -1.54 12.33 -1.55
C CYS A 185 -3.04 12.06 -1.86
N PRO A 186 -3.99 12.78 -1.25
CA PRO A 186 -5.40 12.59 -1.55
C PRO A 186 -5.73 13.07 -2.97
N SER A 187 -6.76 12.49 -3.60
CA SER A 187 -7.21 12.90 -4.94
C SER A 187 -7.75 14.34 -4.98
N ASP A 188 -8.36 14.79 -3.89
CA ASP A 188 -8.94 16.12 -3.76
C ASP A 188 -7.98 17.05 -2.98
N GLY A 189 -7.57 18.16 -3.60
CA GLY A 189 -6.78 19.20 -2.93
C GLY A 189 -5.28 18.89 -2.79
N ALA A 190 -4.74 17.91 -3.53
CA ALA A 190 -3.31 17.64 -3.57
C ALA A 190 -2.51 18.90 -3.97
N SER A 191 -1.64 19.35 -3.06
CA SER A 191 -0.69 20.42 -3.32
C SER A 191 0.57 20.21 -2.49
N LEU A 192 1.70 20.77 -2.94
CA LEU A 192 2.94 20.76 -2.17
C LEU A 192 2.78 21.34 -0.76
N LYS A 193 1.96 22.40 -0.64
CA LYS A 193 1.66 23.04 0.63
C LYS A 193 0.96 22.07 1.58
N GLU A 194 -0.03 21.33 1.08
CA GLU A 194 -0.76 20.36 1.88
C GLU A 194 0.09 19.14 2.23
N LEU A 195 0.95 18.68 1.31
CA LEU A 195 1.92 17.61 1.59
C LEU A 195 2.84 17.99 2.75
N CYS A 196 3.40 19.21 2.75
CA CYS A 196 4.27 19.67 3.83
C CYS A 196 3.51 19.82 5.16
N LYS A 197 2.28 20.35 5.14
CA LYS A 197 1.45 20.43 6.35
C LYS A 197 1.14 19.05 6.92
N ASN A 198 0.78 18.10 6.06
CA ASN A 198 0.56 16.71 6.47
C ASN A 198 1.84 16.12 7.07
N PHE A 199 3.00 16.35 6.46
CA PHE A 199 4.29 15.96 7.03
C PHE A 199 4.46 16.45 8.48
N PHE A 200 4.26 17.75 8.73
CA PHE A 200 4.39 18.29 10.08
C PHE A 200 3.37 17.68 11.04
N ARG A 201 2.10 17.51 10.64
CA ARG A 201 1.08 16.83 11.46
C ARG A 201 1.48 15.42 11.86
N GLN A 202 2.00 14.64 10.92
CA GLN A 202 2.38 13.26 11.20
C GLN A 202 3.59 13.22 12.15
N ILE A 203 4.60 14.07 11.93
CA ILE A 203 5.75 14.16 12.84
C ILE A 203 5.31 14.63 14.22
N ASP A 204 4.43 15.65 14.31
CA ASP A 204 3.91 16.15 15.59
C ASP A 204 3.21 15.05 16.38
N SER A 205 2.45 14.18 15.71
CA SER A 205 1.80 13.02 16.32
C SER A 205 2.77 11.93 16.75
N LEU A 206 3.94 11.78 16.12
CA LEU A 206 4.91 10.73 16.40
C LEU A 206 5.95 11.15 17.45
N ALA A 207 6.40 12.39 17.37
CA ALA A 207 7.49 12.94 18.17
C ALA A 207 7.01 13.83 19.33
N ASP A 208 5.71 14.03 19.50
CA ASP A 208 5.10 14.91 20.50
C ASP A 208 5.55 16.38 20.34
N THR A 209 5.53 16.88 19.09
CA THR A 209 5.98 18.23 18.70
C THR A 209 4.83 19.12 18.23
N LYS A 210 5.13 20.35 17.77
CA LYS A 210 4.15 21.35 17.30
C LYS A 210 4.63 22.12 16.06
N TYR A 211 5.30 21.43 15.14
CA TYR A 211 5.83 22.03 13.91
C TYR A 211 4.74 22.59 13.01
N GLU A 212 3.57 21.96 12.89
CA GLU A 212 2.52 22.47 11.99
C GLU A 212 2.12 23.91 12.37
N SER A 213 1.95 24.18 13.68
CA SER A 213 1.66 25.54 14.15
C SER A 213 2.80 26.51 13.92
N ASN A 214 4.06 26.06 14.07
CA ASN A 214 5.24 26.90 13.91
C ASN A 214 5.43 27.36 12.46
N TYR A 215 4.97 26.57 11.49
CA TYR A 215 4.99 26.91 10.07
C TYR A 215 3.62 27.38 9.53
N SER A 216 2.71 27.79 10.42
CA SER A 216 1.43 28.36 10.01
C SER A 216 1.63 29.63 9.17
N GLY A 217 0.90 29.76 8.07
CA GLY A 217 1.02 30.89 7.15
C GLY A 217 2.21 30.84 6.17
N ALA A 218 3.18 29.94 6.36
CA ALA A 218 4.36 29.85 5.52
C ALA A 218 4.04 29.54 4.03
N THR A 219 4.92 30.00 3.15
CA THR A 219 4.92 29.69 1.71
C THR A 219 5.34 28.23 1.47
N ALA A 220 5.07 27.69 0.28
CA ALA A 220 5.44 26.31 -0.05
C ALA A 220 6.96 26.07 0.04
N GLU A 221 7.77 27.07 -0.32
CA GLU A 221 9.22 26.99 -0.26
C GLU A 221 9.75 27.01 1.18
N GLU A 222 9.20 27.87 2.04
CA GLU A 222 9.50 27.89 3.47
C GLU A 222 9.09 26.60 4.16
N LEU A 223 7.92 26.04 3.79
CA LEU A 223 7.46 24.74 4.29
C LEU A 223 8.41 23.62 3.87
N GLY A 224 8.93 23.64 2.64
CA GLY A 224 9.92 22.67 2.18
C GLY A 224 11.23 22.74 2.96
N ARG A 225 11.74 23.94 3.23
CA ARG A 225 12.89 24.13 4.13
C ARG A 225 12.60 23.68 5.56
N GLY A 226 11.40 23.97 6.07
CA GLY A 226 10.97 23.54 7.40
C GLY A 226 10.89 22.02 7.50
N MET A 227 10.32 21.35 6.50
CA MET A 227 10.27 19.90 6.39
C MET A 227 11.69 19.33 6.39
N ALA A 228 12.63 20.00 5.70
CA ALA A 228 14.01 19.60 5.68
C ALA A 228 14.65 19.62 7.09
N PHE A 229 14.47 20.74 7.80
CA PHE A 229 14.95 20.89 9.17
C PHE A 229 14.35 19.84 10.11
N VAL A 230 13.02 19.69 10.10
CA VAL A 230 12.30 18.77 10.99
C VAL A 230 12.68 17.31 10.74
N ALA A 231 12.84 16.91 9.48
CA ALA A 231 13.25 15.55 9.17
C ALA A 231 14.67 15.23 9.66
N LYS A 232 15.57 16.22 9.71
CA LYS A 232 16.89 16.07 10.33
C LYS A 232 16.79 15.98 11.85
N GLU A 233 16.03 16.87 12.49
CA GLU A 233 15.84 16.90 13.95
C GLU A 233 15.23 15.60 14.50
N GLN A 234 14.31 14.98 13.75
CA GLN A 234 13.69 13.70 14.13
C GLN A 234 14.41 12.48 13.55
N ALA A 235 15.63 12.67 13.02
CA ALA A 235 16.43 11.64 12.36
C ALA A 235 15.58 10.74 11.44
N LEU A 236 14.81 11.33 10.54
CA LEU A 236 13.90 10.61 9.65
C LEU A 236 14.69 9.68 8.72
N GLY A 237 14.42 8.38 8.74
CA GLY A 237 15.19 7.39 7.97
C GLY A 237 14.77 7.26 6.51
N LEU A 238 13.47 7.23 6.26
CA LEU A 238 12.87 7.05 4.93
C LEU A 238 11.57 7.83 4.83
N LEU A 239 11.40 8.58 3.75
CA LEU A 239 10.13 9.24 3.42
C LEU A 239 9.44 8.51 2.27
N VAL A 240 8.22 8.05 2.49
CA VAL A 240 7.37 7.47 1.46
C VAL A 240 6.31 8.49 1.07
N ILE A 241 6.12 8.71 -0.23
CA ILE A 241 5.04 9.52 -0.78
C ILE A 241 4.17 8.62 -1.65
N ASP A 242 2.99 8.30 -1.15
CA ASP A 242 2.02 7.41 -1.78
C ASP A 242 1.01 8.17 -2.64
N GLU A 243 0.51 7.50 -3.68
CA GLU A 243 -0.39 8.05 -4.69
C GLU A 243 0.13 9.35 -5.34
N ILE A 244 1.42 9.39 -5.66
CA ILE A 244 2.12 10.58 -6.16
C ILE A 244 1.48 11.16 -7.44
N GLN A 245 0.77 10.36 -8.24
CA GLN A 245 0.09 10.85 -9.45
C GLN A 245 -0.92 11.97 -9.17
N PHE A 246 -1.56 12.00 -7.98
CA PHE A 246 -2.51 13.07 -7.65
C PHE A 246 -1.81 14.40 -7.44
N LEU A 247 -0.56 14.36 -6.96
CA LEU A 247 0.25 15.55 -6.81
C LEU A 247 0.77 16.06 -8.16
N CYS A 248 1.04 15.15 -9.10
CA CYS A 248 1.42 15.48 -10.49
C CYS A 248 0.24 16.11 -11.26
N ALA A 249 -0.97 15.58 -11.07
CA ALA A 249 -2.18 16.06 -11.76
C ALA A 249 -2.69 17.44 -11.30
N ALA A 250 -2.11 18.03 -10.25
CA ALA A 250 -2.55 19.31 -9.71
C ALA A 250 -2.30 20.49 -10.70
N LYS A 251 -3.37 21.20 -11.06
CA LYS A 251 -3.39 22.29 -12.07
C LYS A 251 -2.49 23.47 -11.71
N SER A 252 -1.23 23.47 -12.17
CA SER A 252 -0.40 24.66 -12.51
C SER A 252 1.09 24.30 -12.57
N GLY A 253 1.63 23.86 -13.72
CA GLY A 253 3.07 23.54 -13.85
C GLY A 253 3.61 22.65 -12.72
N GLY A 254 2.76 21.71 -12.27
CA GLY A 254 2.89 20.96 -11.01
C GLY A 254 4.06 19.98 -11.04
N ASP A 255 4.38 19.44 -12.21
CA ASP A 255 5.43 18.43 -12.38
C ASP A 255 6.82 18.99 -12.07
N ASP A 256 7.23 20.11 -12.68
CA ASP A 256 8.56 20.70 -12.47
C ASP A 256 8.73 21.22 -11.02
N ARG A 257 7.70 21.82 -10.43
CA ARG A 257 7.77 22.33 -9.05
C ARG A 257 7.80 21.21 -8.03
N LEU A 258 6.98 20.18 -8.22
CA LEU A 258 7.00 18.98 -7.40
C LEU A 258 8.34 18.28 -7.50
N LEU A 259 8.86 18.13 -8.72
CA LEU A 259 10.12 17.48 -8.91
C LEU A 259 11.26 18.27 -8.28
N ASN A 260 11.35 19.57 -8.54
CA ASN A 260 12.38 20.40 -7.91
C ASN A 260 12.29 20.32 -6.38
N PHE A 261 11.09 20.26 -5.82
CA PHE A 261 10.88 20.02 -4.39
C PHE A 261 11.39 18.64 -3.94
N LEU A 262 11.07 17.55 -4.66
CA LEU A 262 11.54 16.19 -4.31
C LEU A 262 13.05 16.05 -4.46
N VAL A 263 13.64 16.60 -5.52
CA VAL A 263 15.08 16.65 -5.75
C VAL A 263 15.76 17.47 -4.66
N GLN A 264 15.19 18.63 -4.31
CA GLN A 264 15.69 19.44 -3.20
C GLN A 264 15.58 18.68 -1.87
N LEU A 265 14.51 17.94 -1.61
CA LEU A 265 14.40 17.08 -0.44
C LEU A 265 15.53 16.06 -0.44
N VAL A 266 15.68 15.24 -1.49
CA VAL A 266 16.74 14.20 -1.56
C VAL A 266 18.14 14.79 -1.38
N ASN A 267 18.44 15.88 -2.10
CA ASN A 267 19.78 16.49 -2.11
C ASN A 267 20.09 17.31 -0.85
N THR A 268 19.10 17.99 -0.27
CA THR A 268 19.29 18.86 0.91
C THR A 268 19.18 18.05 2.21
N LEU A 269 18.31 17.04 2.25
CA LEU A 269 18.08 16.26 3.45
C LEU A 269 19.07 15.13 3.67
N GLY A 270 19.61 14.57 2.59
CA GLY A 270 20.26 13.27 2.69
C GLY A 270 19.30 12.20 3.24
N ILE A 271 18.00 12.31 2.91
CA ILE A 271 16.98 11.32 3.28
C ILE A 271 16.50 10.62 2.01
N PRO A 272 16.53 9.28 1.97
CA PRO A 272 15.95 8.53 0.88
C PRO A 272 14.43 8.78 0.79
N VAL A 273 13.97 9.02 -0.44
CA VAL A 273 12.55 9.20 -0.76
C VAL A 273 12.08 8.04 -1.64
N VAL A 274 10.95 7.43 -1.26
CA VAL A 274 10.26 6.40 -2.03
C VAL A 274 8.93 6.93 -2.52
N THR A 275 8.74 6.95 -3.83
CA THR A 275 7.47 7.36 -4.43
C THR A 275 6.69 6.13 -4.84
N VAL A 276 5.43 6.04 -4.43
CA VAL A 276 4.50 4.98 -4.81
C VAL A 276 3.41 5.57 -5.70
N GLY A 277 3.13 4.93 -6.83
CA GLY A 277 2.14 5.43 -7.77
C GLY A 277 1.83 4.49 -8.92
N THR A 278 0.99 4.99 -9.83
CA THR A 278 0.57 4.27 -11.04
C THR A 278 1.45 4.61 -12.23
N TYR A 279 1.21 3.96 -13.37
CA TYR A 279 1.89 4.35 -14.63
C TYR A 279 1.59 5.79 -15.05
N SER A 280 0.48 6.37 -14.60
CA SER A 280 0.19 7.79 -14.79
C SER A 280 1.25 8.68 -14.13
N ALA A 281 1.64 8.36 -12.88
CA ALA A 281 2.74 9.07 -12.19
C ALA A 281 4.05 8.97 -12.98
N MET A 282 4.39 7.79 -13.48
CA MET A 282 5.61 7.61 -14.28
C MET A 282 5.58 8.45 -15.56
N LYS A 283 4.44 8.50 -16.27
CA LYS A 283 4.29 9.31 -17.48
C LYS A 283 4.43 10.81 -17.17
N ALA A 284 3.80 11.29 -16.09
CA ALA A 284 3.85 12.68 -15.68
C ALA A 284 5.25 13.13 -15.25
N LEU A 285 5.94 12.31 -14.45
CA LEU A 285 7.28 12.62 -13.95
C LEU A 285 8.40 12.31 -14.96
N GLY A 286 8.09 11.61 -16.05
CA GLY A 286 8.93 11.43 -17.24
C GLY A 286 10.40 11.06 -16.95
N LYS A 287 11.32 11.75 -17.64
CA LYS A 287 12.78 11.58 -17.47
C LYS A 287 13.27 12.12 -16.13
N GLU A 288 12.49 12.94 -15.44
CA GLU A 288 12.93 13.62 -14.23
C GLU A 288 12.89 12.71 -13.00
N MET A 289 12.07 11.64 -13.02
CA MET A 289 12.22 10.51 -12.10
C MET A 289 13.64 9.94 -12.09
N LEU A 290 14.43 10.09 -13.16
CA LEU A 290 15.84 9.66 -13.18
C LEU A 290 16.66 10.31 -12.06
N HIS A 291 16.30 11.48 -11.56
CA HIS A 291 16.99 12.12 -10.43
C HIS A 291 16.65 11.47 -9.09
N ILE A 292 15.41 11.02 -8.89
CA ILE A 292 15.00 10.20 -7.74
C ILE A 292 15.58 8.78 -7.86
N ARG A 293 15.61 8.22 -9.09
CA ARG A 293 16.15 6.88 -9.42
C ARG A 293 17.67 6.80 -9.34
N ARG A 294 18.41 7.89 -9.61
CA ARG A 294 19.88 7.94 -9.56
C ARG A 294 20.44 7.76 -8.15
N ALA A 295 19.64 8.03 -7.13
CA ALA A 295 19.99 7.65 -5.78
C ALA A 295 20.03 6.12 -5.62
N GLY A 296 19.27 5.37 -6.43
CA GLY A 296 19.02 3.92 -6.39
C GLY A 296 19.95 3.00 -7.20
N GLY A 297 20.93 3.53 -7.96
CA GLY A 297 21.71 2.73 -8.91
C GLY A 297 20.91 2.28 -10.15
N ILE A 298 21.45 1.30 -10.90
CA ILE A 298 20.95 0.85 -12.23
C ILE A 298 19.51 0.27 -12.17
N GLU A 299 18.98 -0.04 -10.99
CA GLU A 299 17.67 -0.68 -10.79
C GLU A 299 16.67 0.19 -9.99
N GLY A 300 16.71 1.52 -10.08
CA GLY A 300 15.93 2.46 -9.24
C GLY A 300 14.39 2.40 -9.33
N GLU A 301 13.81 1.39 -9.96
CA GLU A 301 12.37 1.18 -10.12
C GLU A 301 11.98 -0.26 -9.75
N ILE A 302 10.88 -0.41 -9.01
CA ILE A 302 10.20 -1.68 -8.80
C ILE A 302 8.87 -1.61 -9.54
N ILE A 303 8.70 -2.46 -10.54
CA ILE A 303 7.43 -2.62 -11.26
C ILE A 303 6.58 -3.66 -10.52
N TRP A 304 5.37 -3.25 -10.14
CA TRP A 304 4.44 -4.02 -9.31
C TRP A 304 3.13 -4.26 -10.05
N ASP A 305 3.22 -5.13 -11.06
CA ASP A 305 2.15 -5.38 -12.01
C ASP A 305 1.37 -6.67 -11.78
N ASN A 306 0.33 -6.85 -12.59
CA ASN A 306 -0.54 -8.00 -12.53
C ASN A 306 0.25 -9.29 -12.65
N TRP A 307 -0.27 -10.30 -11.97
CA TRP A 307 0.31 -11.61 -12.05
C TRP A 307 0.17 -12.19 -13.45
N LEU A 308 1.18 -12.97 -13.86
CA LEU A 308 1.08 -13.84 -15.03
C LEU A 308 0.40 -15.15 -14.64
N SER A 309 -0.35 -15.76 -15.56
CA SER A 309 -1.12 -16.99 -15.27
C SER A 309 -0.23 -18.18 -14.88
N ASP A 310 0.98 -18.24 -15.42
CA ASP A 310 1.99 -19.26 -15.16
C ASP A 310 2.91 -18.92 -13.97
N SER A 311 2.70 -17.77 -13.31
CA SER A 311 3.48 -17.37 -12.14
C SER A 311 3.25 -18.32 -10.96
N SER A 312 4.34 -18.81 -10.37
CA SER A 312 4.31 -19.58 -9.13
C SER A 312 3.77 -18.76 -7.95
N ASP A 313 4.12 -17.47 -7.86
CA ASP A 313 3.60 -16.55 -6.84
C ASP A 313 2.07 -16.40 -6.97
N PHE A 314 1.54 -16.31 -8.19
CA PHE A 314 0.10 -16.26 -8.43
C PHE A 314 -0.60 -17.53 -7.94
N GLN A 315 -0.11 -18.70 -8.34
CA GLN A 315 -0.69 -19.98 -7.93
C GLN A 315 -0.64 -20.13 -6.40
N PHE A 316 0.45 -19.72 -5.78
CA PHE A 316 0.60 -19.76 -4.33
C PHE A 316 -0.36 -18.81 -3.61
N LEU A 317 -0.55 -17.60 -4.14
CA LEU A 317 -1.53 -16.64 -3.63
C LEU A 317 -2.97 -17.16 -3.75
N VAL A 318 -3.34 -17.72 -4.92
CA VAL A 318 -4.67 -18.32 -5.12
C VAL A 318 -4.87 -19.51 -4.18
N ASN A 319 -3.85 -20.35 -4.00
CA ASN A 319 -3.91 -21.48 -3.08
C ASN A 319 -4.15 -21.02 -1.65
N ALA A 320 -3.39 -20.04 -1.17
CA ALA A 320 -3.57 -19.46 0.16
C ALA A 320 -4.96 -18.85 0.33
N LEU A 321 -5.48 -18.15 -0.68
CA LEU A 321 -6.82 -17.57 -0.66
C LEU A 321 -7.92 -18.65 -0.59
N PHE A 322 -7.74 -19.76 -1.32
CA PHE A 322 -8.72 -20.85 -1.39
C PHE A 322 -8.87 -21.67 -0.10
N GLU A 323 -7.93 -21.55 0.84
CA GLU A 323 -8.05 -22.12 2.19
C GLU A 323 -9.26 -21.50 2.94
N TYR A 324 -9.65 -20.26 2.59
CA TYR A 324 -10.67 -19.47 3.28
C TYR A 324 -12.05 -19.60 2.64
N GLN A 325 -12.63 -20.79 2.74
CA GLN A 325 -13.97 -21.11 2.25
C GLN A 325 -15.03 -21.26 3.36
N TYR A 326 -16.06 -20.41 3.29
CA TYR A 326 -17.17 -20.31 4.25
C TYR A 326 -18.46 -20.95 3.74
N VAL A 327 -18.46 -21.48 2.52
CA VAL A 327 -19.54 -22.31 1.99
C VAL A 327 -19.66 -23.63 2.78
N LYS A 328 -20.86 -24.22 2.86
CA LYS A 328 -21.04 -25.50 3.57
C LYS A 328 -20.21 -26.64 2.98
N HIS A 329 -20.03 -26.62 1.67
CA HIS A 329 -19.31 -27.66 0.93
C HIS A 329 -18.08 -27.03 0.25
N PRO A 330 -16.96 -26.91 0.97
CA PRO A 330 -15.72 -26.39 0.41
C PRO A 330 -15.25 -27.30 -0.74
N VAL A 331 -14.60 -26.70 -1.72
CA VAL A 331 -14.06 -27.41 -2.88
C VAL A 331 -12.54 -27.32 -2.89
N ALA A 332 -11.88 -28.40 -3.31
CA ALA A 332 -10.45 -28.35 -3.55
C ALA A 332 -10.15 -27.41 -4.73
N LEU A 333 -9.04 -26.68 -4.64
CA LEU A 333 -8.59 -25.84 -5.75
C LEU A 333 -8.20 -26.74 -6.94
N SER A 334 -8.76 -26.47 -8.11
CA SER A 334 -8.46 -27.17 -9.35
C SER A 334 -7.83 -26.24 -10.38
N PRO A 335 -7.06 -26.75 -11.37
CA PRO A 335 -6.51 -25.94 -12.44
C PRO A 335 -7.58 -25.09 -13.14
N THR A 336 -8.74 -25.66 -13.41
CA THR A 336 -9.87 -24.95 -14.03
C THR A 336 -10.37 -23.78 -13.20
N LEU A 337 -10.37 -23.88 -11.86
CA LEU A 337 -10.77 -22.77 -10.98
C LEU A 337 -9.71 -21.67 -10.96
N ILE A 338 -8.42 -22.02 -10.98
CA ILE A 338 -7.30 -21.07 -11.08
C ILE A 338 -7.38 -20.31 -12.41
N GLU A 339 -7.51 -21.04 -13.52
CA GLU A 339 -7.67 -20.47 -14.87
C GLU A 339 -8.89 -19.55 -14.94
N THR A 340 -10.04 -19.99 -14.39
CA THR A 340 -11.26 -19.16 -14.40
C THR A 340 -11.08 -17.87 -13.60
N LEU A 341 -10.43 -17.92 -12.42
CA LEU A 341 -10.14 -16.72 -11.64
C LEU A 341 -9.19 -15.79 -12.39
N TYR A 342 -8.15 -16.35 -13.02
CA TYR A 342 -7.23 -15.57 -13.84
C TYR A 342 -7.96 -14.90 -15.00
N ASP A 343 -8.72 -15.66 -15.79
CA ASP A 343 -9.43 -15.17 -16.97
C ASP A 343 -10.33 -13.96 -16.66
N VAL A 344 -11.05 -14.02 -15.53
CA VAL A 344 -11.99 -12.95 -15.18
C VAL A 344 -11.33 -11.75 -14.49
N THR A 345 -10.10 -11.88 -13.98
CA THR A 345 -9.43 -10.82 -13.20
C THR A 345 -8.12 -10.31 -13.80
N GLN A 346 -7.59 -11.03 -14.78
CA GLN A 346 -6.30 -10.79 -15.43
C GLN A 346 -5.13 -10.71 -14.43
N GLY A 347 -5.22 -11.46 -13.33
CA GLY A 347 -4.16 -11.48 -12.31
C GLY A 347 -4.11 -10.23 -11.43
N ILE A 348 -5.14 -9.37 -11.46
CA ILE A 348 -5.22 -8.20 -10.57
C ILE A 348 -5.68 -8.65 -9.19
N THR A 349 -4.84 -8.42 -8.17
CA THR A 349 -5.04 -8.98 -6.82
C THR A 349 -6.34 -8.49 -6.18
N ASP A 350 -6.63 -7.18 -6.25
CA ASP A 350 -7.88 -6.61 -5.71
C ASP A 350 -9.13 -7.24 -6.35
N TYR A 351 -9.16 -7.39 -7.68
CA TYR A 351 -10.27 -8.03 -8.37
C TYR A 351 -10.40 -9.51 -8.00
N MET A 352 -9.29 -10.24 -7.89
CA MET A 352 -9.30 -11.63 -7.47
C MET A 352 -9.89 -11.80 -6.07
N VAL A 353 -9.44 -10.99 -5.10
CA VAL A 353 -9.95 -11.02 -3.73
C VAL A 353 -11.44 -10.68 -3.70
N LYS A 354 -11.87 -9.66 -4.45
CA LYS A 354 -13.28 -9.23 -4.55
C LYS A 354 -14.15 -10.29 -5.21
N VAL A 355 -13.73 -10.85 -6.34
CA VAL A 355 -14.47 -11.90 -7.05
C VAL A 355 -14.59 -13.16 -6.20
N PHE A 356 -13.51 -13.60 -5.54
CA PHE A 356 -13.55 -14.76 -4.66
C PHE A 356 -14.48 -14.54 -3.46
N THR A 357 -14.41 -13.38 -2.82
CA THR A 357 -15.30 -12.97 -1.72
C THR A 357 -16.77 -12.97 -2.16
N ALA A 358 -17.07 -12.32 -3.28
CA ALA A 358 -18.41 -12.20 -3.82
C ALA A 358 -18.95 -13.55 -4.34
N ALA A 359 -18.10 -14.43 -4.89
CA ALA A 359 -18.47 -15.78 -5.30
C ALA A 359 -18.97 -16.62 -4.13
N GLN A 360 -18.30 -16.53 -2.97
CA GLN A 360 -18.75 -17.22 -1.76
C GLN A 360 -20.09 -16.70 -1.26
N VAL A 361 -20.27 -15.38 -1.22
CA VAL A 361 -21.55 -14.80 -0.80
C VAL A 361 -22.66 -15.17 -1.76
N ARG A 362 -22.44 -15.08 -3.07
CA ARG A 362 -23.44 -15.52 -4.04
C ARG A 362 -23.78 -17.00 -3.85
N ALA A 363 -22.79 -17.88 -3.69
CA ALA A 363 -23.01 -19.31 -3.47
C ALA A 363 -23.86 -19.61 -2.22
N ILE A 364 -23.59 -18.92 -1.11
CA ILE A 364 -24.34 -19.04 0.15
C ILE A 364 -25.75 -18.48 -0.01
N VAL A 365 -25.86 -17.28 -0.59
CA VAL A 365 -27.14 -16.60 -0.79
C VAL A 365 -28.00 -17.44 -1.70
N VAL A 366 -27.57 -17.89 -2.89
CA VAL A 366 -28.42 -18.69 -3.77
C VAL A 366 -28.72 -20.10 -3.22
N GLY A 367 -27.95 -20.57 -2.24
CA GLY A 367 -28.12 -21.88 -1.61
C GLY A 367 -27.37 -23.03 -2.32
N GLN A 368 -26.53 -22.71 -3.30
CA GLN A 368 -25.66 -23.68 -3.97
C GLN A 368 -24.54 -24.16 -3.04
N GLU A 369 -24.10 -23.30 -2.10
CA GLU A 369 -23.20 -23.65 -1.00
C GLU A 369 -21.88 -24.34 -1.44
N ARG A 370 -21.43 -24.02 -2.67
CA ARG A 370 -20.18 -24.47 -3.31
C ARG A 370 -19.71 -23.38 -4.27
N ILE A 371 -18.40 -23.16 -4.37
CA ILE A 371 -17.83 -22.29 -5.40
C ILE A 371 -17.71 -23.09 -6.70
N THR A 372 -18.17 -22.52 -7.82
CA THR A 372 -18.08 -23.13 -9.15
C THR A 372 -17.59 -22.12 -10.19
N VAL A 373 -17.15 -22.63 -11.34
CA VAL A 373 -16.79 -21.82 -12.51
C VAL A 373 -17.92 -20.86 -12.90
N ASP A 374 -19.16 -21.35 -12.93
CA ASP A 374 -20.32 -20.54 -13.30
C ASP A 374 -20.60 -19.42 -12.30
N ILE A 375 -20.43 -19.69 -10.99
CA ILE A 375 -20.58 -18.65 -9.96
C ILE A 375 -19.50 -17.58 -10.12
N ILE A 376 -18.23 -17.99 -10.29
CA ILE A 376 -17.11 -17.05 -10.46
C ILE A 376 -17.35 -16.15 -11.68
N ARG A 377 -17.67 -16.73 -12.85
CA ARG A 377 -17.98 -15.98 -14.07
C ARG A 377 -19.20 -15.09 -13.92
N SER A 378 -20.24 -15.59 -13.25
CA SER A 378 -21.46 -14.81 -12.98
C SER A 378 -21.15 -13.59 -12.11
N VAL A 379 -20.39 -13.76 -11.02
CA VAL A 379 -20.00 -12.66 -10.14
C VAL A 379 -19.12 -11.67 -10.86
N ALA A 380 -18.10 -12.13 -11.59
CA ALA A 380 -17.20 -11.24 -12.30
C ALA A 380 -17.93 -10.37 -13.34
N ARG A 381 -18.89 -10.93 -14.09
CA ARG A 381 -19.72 -10.15 -15.04
C ARG A 381 -20.50 -9.03 -14.37
N ASP A 382 -20.99 -9.26 -13.16
CA ASP A 382 -21.80 -8.27 -12.45
C ASP A 382 -20.94 -7.24 -11.71
N LEU A 383 -19.87 -7.71 -11.05
CA LEU A 383 -18.99 -6.94 -10.17
C LEU A 383 -17.96 -6.13 -10.96
N LEU A 384 -17.31 -6.74 -11.96
CA LEU A 384 -16.22 -6.15 -12.74
C LEU A 384 -16.72 -5.45 -14.02
N ARG A 385 -18.02 -5.16 -14.13
CA ARG A 385 -18.62 -4.62 -15.36
C ARG A 385 -17.94 -3.36 -15.87
N GLN A 386 -17.61 -2.43 -14.96
CA GLN A 386 -16.93 -1.18 -15.29
C GLN A 386 -15.46 -1.40 -15.67
N ALA A 387 -14.81 -2.41 -15.07
CA ALA A 387 -13.45 -2.81 -15.39
C ALA A 387 -13.36 -3.67 -16.67
N GLY A 388 -14.49 -4.13 -17.22
CA GLY A 388 -14.57 -5.04 -18.37
C GLY A 388 -13.75 -4.60 -19.59
N PRO A 389 -13.84 -3.32 -20.04
CA PRO A 389 -13.02 -2.83 -21.14
C PRO A 389 -11.51 -2.93 -20.86
N PHE A 390 -11.09 -2.57 -19.64
CA PHE A 390 -9.69 -2.62 -19.20
C PHE A 390 -9.17 -4.06 -19.16
N LEU A 391 -9.94 -4.96 -18.56
CA LEU A 391 -9.61 -6.39 -18.49
C LEU A 391 -9.55 -7.03 -19.89
N THR A 392 -10.42 -6.61 -20.80
CA THR A 392 -10.39 -7.06 -22.19
C THR A 392 -9.13 -6.57 -22.90
N ALA A 393 -8.71 -5.32 -22.65
CA ALA A 393 -7.48 -4.77 -23.21
C ALA A 393 -6.23 -5.51 -22.69
N LEU A 394 -6.19 -5.82 -21.38
CA LEU A 394 -5.13 -6.64 -20.78
C LEU A 394 -5.05 -8.04 -21.41
N LEU A 395 -6.21 -8.71 -21.53
CA LEU A 395 -6.29 -10.05 -22.13
C LEU A 395 -5.77 -10.05 -23.58
N LYS A 396 -6.13 -9.03 -24.36
CA LYS A 396 -5.71 -8.86 -25.76
C LYS A 396 -4.28 -8.31 -25.91
N LYS A 397 -3.63 -7.93 -24.79
CA LYS A 397 -2.35 -7.21 -24.77
C LYS A 397 -2.38 -5.96 -25.68
N ASP A 398 -3.52 -5.28 -25.73
CA ASP A 398 -3.74 -4.12 -26.59
C ASP A 398 -3.06 -2.89 -26.00
N LYS A 399 -1.82 -2.65 -26.42
CA LYS A 399 -0.98 -1.57 -25.89
C LYS A 399 -1.56 -0.18 -26.15
N SER A 400 -2.24 0.02 -27.29
CA SER A 400 -2.84 1.32 -27.62
C SER A 400 -3.96 1.67 -26.65
N VAL A 401 -4.85 0.72 -26.36
CA VAL A 401 -5.96 0.93 -25.42
C VAL A 401 -5.43 1.08 -24.00
N LEU A 402 -4.46 0.26 -23.59
CA LEU A 402 -3.85 0.34 -22.24
C LEU A 402 -3.09 1.66 -21.99
N LEU A 403 -2.63 2.34 -23.03
CA LEU A 403 -1.95 3.63 -22.89
C LEU A 403 -2.92 4.80 -22.69
N GLU A 404 -4.15 4.68 -23.19
CA GLU A 404 -5.21 5.70 -23.13
C GLU A 404 -6.15 5.51 -21.92
N MET A 405 -6.23 4.31 -21.37
CA MET A 405 -7.05 4.03 -20.21
C MET A 405 -6.37 4.48 -18.90
N GLU A 406 -7.15 5.09 -18.01
CA GLU A 406 -6.77 5.18 -16.60
C GLU A 406 -6.68 3.76 -16.01
N ASP A 407 -5.82 3.62 -14.99
CA ASP A 407 -5.48 2.36 -14.30
C ASP A 407 -6.72 1.55 -13.84
N ALA A 408 -6.50 0.36 -13.26
CA ALA A 408 -7.60 -0.49 -12.77
C ALA A 408 -8.64 0.28 -11.92
N VAL A 409 -9.90 0.23 -12.37
CA VAL A 409 -11.03 0.97 -11.80
C VAL A 409 -11.37 0.45 -10.39
N PRO A 410 -11.43 1.31 -9.36
CA PRO A 410 -11.90 0.92 -8.04
C PRO A 410 -13.33 0.37 -8.07
N ILE A 411 -13.55 -0.75 -7.38
CA ILE A 411 -14.87 -1.39 -7.29
C ILE A 411 -15.36 -1.39 -5.83
N ASP A 412 -16.59 -0.94 -5.62
CA ASP A 412 -17.27 -1.01 -4.32
C ASP A 412 -17.83 -2.42 -4.09
N LEU A 413 -17.10 -3.20 -3.30
CA LEU A 413 -17.52 -4.55 -2.93
C LEU A 413 -18.74 -4.51 -2.01
N ASP A 414 -18.77 -3.61 -1.02
CA ASP A 414 -19.80 -3.59 0.03
C ASP A 414 -21.17 -3.24 -0.55
N GLU A 415 -21.21 -2.32 -1.50
CA GLU A 415 -22.42 -2.00 -2.24
C GLU A 415 -22.90 -3.22 -3.04
N PHE A 416 -22.00 -3.93 -3.73
CA PHE A 416 -22.34 -5.16 -4.44
C PHE A 416 -22.91 -6.23 -3.49
N MET A 417 -22.26 -6.48 -2.34
CA MET A 417 -22.73 -7.46 -1.36
C MET A 417 -24.13 -7.13 -0.87
N THR A 418 -24.38 -5.85 -0.57
CA THR A 418 -25.68 -5.36 -0.11
C THR A 418 -26.76 -5.62 -1.15
N ARG A 419 -26.47 -5.38 -2.44
CA ARG A 419 -27.40 -5.68 -3.53
C ARG A 419 -27.67 -7.19 -3.65
N GLU A 420 -26.65 -8.03 -3.54
CA GLU A 420 -26.81 -9.49 -3.64
C GLU A 420 -27.66 -10.08 -2.52
N ILE A 421 -27.45 -9.64 -1.28
CA ILE A 421 -28.25 -10.06 -0.13
C ILE A 421 -29.73 -9.64 -0.33
N ARG A 422 -29.97 -8.39 -0.73
CA ARG A 422 -31.33 -7.86 -0.95
C ARG A 422 -32.10 -8.55 -2.08
N LYS A 423 -31.44 -8.92 -3.19
CA LYS A 423 -32.10 -9.61 -4.33
C LYS A 423 -32.78 -10.91 -3.90
N LYS A 424 -32.19 -11.64 -2.94
CA LYS A 424 -32.82 -12.88 -2.45
C LYS A 424 -33.98 -12.61 -1.52
N ASP A 425 -33.89 -11.62 -0.65
CA ASP A 425 -34.99 -11.27 0.27
C ASP A 425 -36.25 -10.82 -0.51
N GLN A 426 -36.06 -10.05 -1.59
CA GLN A 426 -37.16 -9.65 -2.49
C GLN A 426 -37.75 -10.83 -3.28
N SER A 427 -36.93 -11.78 -3.74
CA SER A 427 -37.41 -12.99 -4.42
C SER A 427 -38.02 -14.05 -3.48
N ALA A 428 -37.71 -13.99 -2.17
CA ALA A 428 -38.37 -14.78 -1.14
C ALA A 428 -39.71 -14.17 -0.73
N ALA A 429 -39.79 -12.83 -0.66
CA ALA A 429 -41.03 -12.09 -0.39
C ALA A 429 -42.07 -12.26 -1.51
N SER A 430 -41.64 -12.30 -2.78
CA SER A 430 -42.57 -12.51 -3.91
C SER A 430 -43.09 -13.94 -4.03
N LYS A 431 -42.43 -14.93 -3.40
CA LYS A 431 -42.87 -16.34 -3.36
C LYS A 431 -43.79 -16.69 -2.19
N THR A 432 -43.99 -15.76 -1.25
CA THR A 432 -44.80 -15.98 -0.04
C THR A 432 -46.21 -15.36 -0.11
N GLU A 433 -46.56 -14.66 -1.20
CA GLU A 433 -47.95 -14.26 -1.44
C GLU A 433 -48.77 -15.44 -2.01
N PRO A 434 -49.85 -15.88 -1.33
CA PRO A 434 -50.72 -16.94 -1.84
C PRO A 434 -51.56 -16.44 -3.04
N PRO A 435 -51.93 -17.33 -3.98
CA PRO A 435 -52.77 -16.94 -5.12
C PRO A 435 -54.14 -16.48 -4.61
N LYS A 436 -54.52 -15.24 -4.95
CA LYS A 436 -55.85 -14.68 -4.66
C LYS A 436 -56.94 -15.58 -5.27
N LYS A 437 -57.63 -16.36 -4.43
CA LYS A 437 -58.86 -17.07 -4.82
C LYS A 437 -59.95 -16.04 -5.14
N ASN A 438 -60.25 -15.85 -6.43
CA ASN A 438 -61.45 -15.17 -6.87
C ASN A 438 -62.68 -16.02 -6.53
N SER A 439 -63.33 -15.73 -5.40
CA SER A 439 -64.70 -16.16 -5.13
C SER A 439 -65.66 -15.01 -5.41
N LYS A 440 -66.26 -14.99 -6.60
CA LYS A 440 -67.43 -14.14 -6.86
C LYS A 440 -68.68 -14.94 -6.46
N SER A 441 -69.15 -14.71 -5.24
CA SER A 441 -70.51 -15.11 -4.84
C SER A 441 -71.52 -14.24 -5.58
N LYS A 442 -72.45 -14.89 -6.28
CA LYS A 442 -73.68 -14.26 -6.80
C LYS A 442 -74.45 -13.62 -5.64
N ALA A 443 -74.69 -12.31 -5.72
CA ALA A 443 -75.71 -11.63 -4.95
C ALA A 443 -76.67 -10.94 -5.92
N THR A 444 -77.82 -11.57 -6.10
CA THR A 444 -79.00 -11.07 -6.80
C THR A 444 -79.61 -9.92 -5.99
N LYS A 445 -79.80 -8.73 -6.58
CA LYS A 445 -80.82 -7.79 -6.12
C LYS A 445 -81.36 -6.93 -7.27
N ARG A 446 -82.64 -7.16 -7.56
CA ARG A 446 -83.55 -6.34 -8.38
C ARG A 446 -83.79 -4.96 -7.75
N ARG A 447 -83.87 -3.91 -8.57
CA ARG A 447 -84.85 -2.78 -8.59
C ARG A 447 -84.38 -1.78 -9.67
N ARG A 448 -85.03 -1.72 -10.85
CA ARG A 448 -86.22 -0.93 -11.27
C ARG A 448 -85.98 0.59 -11.32
N HIS A 449 -86.12 1.13 -12.55
CA HIS A 449 -86.55 2.48 -13.03
C HIS A 449 -86.11 3.72 -12.23
N ASN A 450 -85.57 4.78 -12.81
CA ASN A 450 -85.68 5.39 -14.14
C ASN A 450 -84.31 5.77 -14.69
#